data_AF-A0A9Y2N0F8-F1
#
_entry.id   AF-A0A9Y2N0F8-F1
#
_cell.length_a   1.000
_cell.length_b   1.000
_cell.length_c   1.000
_cell.angle_alpha   90.00
_cell.angle_beta   90.00
_cell.angle_gamma   90.00
#
_symmetry.space_group_name_H-M   'P 1'
#
loop_
_entity.id
_entity.type
_entity.pdbx_description
1 polymer ?
#
loop_
_entity_poly.entity_id
_entity_poly.type
_entity_poly.pdbx_seq_one_letter_code
_entity_poly.pdbx_strand_id
1 'polypeptide(L)'
;MTNTEDRRQRRHHREFRIEEPLWGAEERARLRELADQISTLLAATTGSTAKPDGPRLSESDVAVAATALWRARKKLTGAQDRVAKQAGRYLSASQEALDAAGVLIQDHDGTDFDSGLALEAVLFQDEPGLTSERVAETVRPSVYLAGRRIQMGQVIVGCPVAPGTTAKEADAEHH
;
A
#
# COMPACT_ATOMS: atom_id res chain seq x y z
N MET A 1 -4.83 -35.35 -1.21
CA MET A 1 -3.61 -34.54 -1.39
C MET A 1 -2.74 -34.74 -0.16
N THR A 2 -1.87 -35.75 -0.13
CA THR A 2 -1.12 -36.13 1.09
C THR A 2 0.24 -36.73 0.76
N ASN A 3 1.13 -36.01 0.06
CA ASN A 3 2.44 -36.60 -0.31
C ASN A 3 3.66 -35.68 -0.07
N THR A 4 3.47 -34.41 0.27
CA THR A 4 4.60 -33.46 0.42
C THR A 4 5.03 -33.30 1.88
N GLU A 5 4.09 -33.22 2.82
CA GLU A 5 4.36 -33.06 4.25
C GLU A 5 5.00 -34.32 4.85
N ASP A 6 4.54 -35.48 4.39
CA ASP A 6 4.97 -36.81 4.81
C ASP A 6 6.48 -37.05 4.55
N ARG A 7 7.03 -36.45 3.47
CA ARG A 7 8.47 -36.53 3.14
C ARG A 7 9.34 -35.67 4.04
N ARG A 8 8.81 -34.56 4.58
CA ARG A 8 9.54 -33.69 5.53
C ARG A 8 9.60 -34.35 6.91
N GLN A 9 8.51 -34.98 7.35
CA GLN A 9 8.45 -35.67 8.64
C GLN A 9 9.36 -36.91 8.72
N ARG A 10 9.59 -37.61 7.60
CA ARG A 10 10.49 -38.78 7.53
C ARG A 10 11.96 -38.47 7.81
N ARG A 11 12.38 -37.20 7.72
CA ARG A 11 13.76 -36.75 8.06
C ARG A 11 13.99 -36.64 9.57
N HIS A 12 12.93 -36.60 10.37
CA HIS A 12 13.01 -36.53 11.82
C HIS A 12 12.90 -37.94 12.44
N HIS A 13 13.48 -38.09 13.65
CA HIS A 13 13.40 -39.33 14.44
C HIS A 13 11.94 -39.70 14.72
N ARG A 14 11.63 -41.00 14.87
CA ARG A 14 10.24 -41.49 14.97
C ARG A 14 9.45 -40.81 16.09
N GLU A 15 10.11 -40.47 17.19
CA GLU A 15 9.52 -39.81 18.36
C GLU A 15 9.08 -38.36 18.11
N PHE A 16 9.59 -37.70 17.06
CA PHE A 16 9.20 -36.33 16.67
C PHE A 16 8.26 -36.32 15.47
N ARG A 17 7.80 -37.49 15.01
CA ARG A 17 6.76 -37.56 13.99
C ARG A 17 5.42 -37.37 14.67
N ILE A 18 4.64 -36.44 14.16
CA ILE A 18 3.30 -36.18 14.63
C ILE A 18 2.44 -37.38 14.21
N GLU A 19 1.90 -38.12 15.16
CA GLU A 19 0.95 -39.19 14.85
C GLU A 19 -0.27 -38.61 14.15
N GLU A 20 -0.75 -39.32 13.13
CA GLU A 20 -1.95 -38.91 12.41
C GLU A 20 -3.13 -38.88 13.40
N PRO A 21 -3.84 -37.75 13.53
CA PRO A 21 -4.94 -37.65 14.47
C PRO A 21 -5.99 -38.71 14.20
N LEU A 22 -6.20 -39.62 15.15
CA LEU A 22 -7.22 -40.67 15.08
C LEU A 22 -8.60 -40.08 15.33
N TRP A 23 -9.14 -39.38 14.34
CA TRP A 23 -10.53 -38.92 14.41
C TRP A 23 -11.46 -40.11 14.14
N GLY A 24 -12.51 -40.29 14.93
CA GLY A 24 -13.52 -41.29 14.64
C GLY A 24 -14.37 -40.91 13.43
N ALA A 25 -15.24 -41.82 13.00
CA ALA A 25 -16.14 -41.58 11.87
C ALA A 25 -17.13 -40.44 12.16
N GLU A 26 -17.58 -40.34 13.41
CA GLU A 26 -18.51 -39.31 13.86
C GLU A 26 -17.85 -37.93 13.92
N GLU A 27 -16.63 -37.81 14.46
CA GLU A 27 -15.92 -36.52 14.49
C GLU A 27 -15.64 -36.01 13.07
N ARG A 28 -15.27 -36.90 12.15
CA ARG A 28 -15.09 -36.55 10.72
C ARG A 28 -16.41 -36.09 10.07
N ALA A 29 -17.53 -36.70 10.43
CA ALA A 29 -18.84 -36.30 9.91
C ALA A 29 -19.24 -34.92 10.43
N ARG A 30 -19.10 -34.68 11.74
CA ARG A 30 -19.38 -33.38 12.38
C ARG A 30 -18.50 -32.26 11.82
N LEU A 31 -17.22 -32.53 11.56
CA LEU A 31 -16.31 -31.52 11.02
C LEU A 31 -16.63 -31.18 9.55
N ARG A 32 -17.05 -32.16 8.74
CA ARG A 32 -17.56 -31.88 7.38
C ARG A 32 -18.82 -31.04 7.42
N GLU A 33 -19.77 -31.39 8.29
CA GLU A 33 -21.01 -30.64 8.45
C GLU A 33 -20.73 -29.20 8.86
N LEU A 34 -19.82 -28.97 9.82
CA LEU A 34 -19.38 -27.64 10.21
C LEU A 34 -18.74 -26.88 9.03
N ALA A 35 -17.86 -27.54 8.27
CA ALA A 35 -17.20 -26.92 7.12
C ALA A 35 -18.21 -26.52 6.02
N ASP A 36 -19.22 -27.36 5.76
CA ASP A 36 -20.30 -27.08 4.80
C ASP A 36 -21.19 -25.93 5.28
N GLN A 37 -21.50 -25.87 6.58
CA GLN A 37 -22.23 -24.76 7.19
C GLN A 37 -21.45 -23.43 7.09
N ILE A 38 -20.15 -23.44 7.38
CA ILE A 38 -19.28 -22.27 7.23
C ILE A 38 -19.21 -21.84 5.77
N SER A 39 -19.04 -22.77 4.83
CA SER A 39 -19.03 -22.49 3.39
C SER A 39 -20.34 -21.84 2.93
N THR A 40 -21.48 -22.36 3.39
CA THR A 40 -22.82 -21.83 3.08
C THR A 40 -23.02 -20.43 3.67
N LEU A 41 -22.62 -20.21 4.92
CA LEU A 41 -22.68 -18.90 5.56
C LEU A 41 -21.78 -17.88 4.86
N LEU A 42 -20.56 -18.28 4.46
CA LEU A 42 -19.67 -17.45 3.67
C LEU A 42 -20.31 -17.12 2.32
N ALA A 43 -20.87 -18.08 1.60
CA ALA A 43 -21.53 -17.84 0.31
C ALA A 43 -22.74 -16.89 0.44
N ALA A 44 -23.52 -17.03 1.52
CA ALA A 44 -24.66 -16.15 1.82
C ALA A 44 -24.24 -14.73 2.22
N THR A 45 -23.12 -14.60 2.96
CA THR A 45 -22.57 -13.30 3.37
C THR A 45 -21.86 -12.59 2.21
N THR A 46 -21.28 -13.36 1.28
CA THR A 46 -20.60 -12.86 0.08
C THR A 46 -21.57 -12.62 -1.07
N GLY A 47 -22.82 -12.23 -0.77
CA GLY A 47 -23.90 -12.03 -1.73
C GLY A 47 -23.39 -11.49 -3.08
N SER A 48 -23.49 -12.34 -4.10
CA SER A 48 -23.06 -12.17 -5.50
C SER A 48 -21.68 -12.74 -5.89
N THR A 49 -21.64 -14.05 -6.08
CA THR A 49 -20.85 -14.66 -7.16
C THR A 49 -21.77 -15.23 -8.25
N ALA A 50 -22.70 -14.43 -8.75
CA ALA A 50 -23.02 -14.55 -10.17
C ALA A 50 -21.76 -14.09 -10.90
N LYS A 51 -21.13 -14.99 -11.68
CA LYS A 51 -19.99 -14.65 -12.55
C LYS A 51 -20.37 -13.41 -13.38
N PRO A 52 -19.80 -12.22 -13.14
CA PRO A 52 -20.05 -11.10 -14.00
C PRO A 52 -19.18 -11.32 -15.23
N ASP A 53 -19.81 -11.59 -16.37
CA ASP A 53 -19.14 -11.65 -17.68
C ASP A 53 -18.81 -10.22 -18.15
N GLY A 54 -17.96 -9.52 -17.40
CA GLY A 54 -17.47 -8.18 -17.72
C GLY A 54 -16.15 -7.86 -17.01
N PRO A 55 -15.33 -6.94 -17.55
CA PRO A 55 -14.10 -6.52 -16.91
C PRO A 55 -14.41 -5.93 -15.54
N ARG A 56 -13.80 -6.50 -14.49
CA ARG A 56 -13.85 -5.97 -13.13
C ARG A 56 -12.73 -4.95 -12.96
N LEU A 57 -13.01 -3.85 -12.27
CA LEU A 57 -11.96 -2.95 -11.80
C LEU A 57 -11.04 -3.72 -10.85
N SER A 58 -9.76 -3.81 -11.19
CA SER A 58 -8.73 -4.37 -10.31
C SER A 58 -8.25 -3.31 -9.31
N GLU A 59 -7.61 -3.75 -8.23
CA GLU A 59 -6.95 -2.83 -7.28
C GLU A 59 -5.89 -1.97 -7.96
N SER A 60 -5.20 -2.51 -8.95
CA SER A 60 -4.24 -1.75 -9.74
C SER A 60 -4.91 -0.62 -10.52
N ASP A 61 -6.10 -0.86 -11.08
CA ASP A 61 -6.86 0.18 -11.81
C ASP A 61 -7.29 1.30 -10.87
N VAL A 62 -7.73 0.94 -9.65
CA VAL A 62 -8.09 1.91 -8.61
C VAL A 62 -6.87 2.73 -8.20
N ALA A 63 -5.72 2.10 -7.98
CA ALA A 63 -4.49 2.79 -7.62
C ALA A 63 -4.01 3.77 -8.71
N VAL A 64 -4.12 3.39 -9.98
CA VAL A 64 -3.80 4.25 -11.12
C VAL A 64 -4.75 5.44 -11.20
N ALA A 65 -6.06 5.21 -11.11
CA ALA A 65 -7.06 6.27 -11.15
C ALA A 65 -6.90 7.26 -9.98
N ALA A 66 -6.69 6.75 -8.76
CA ALA A 66 -6.42 7.54 -7.56
C ALA A 66 -5.16 8.41 -7.76
N THR A 67 -4.07 7.82 -8.26
CA THR A 67 -2.82 8.56 -8.52
C THR A 67 -3.02 9.67 -9.54
N ALA A 68 -3.78 9.42 -10.62
CA ALA A 68 -4.10 10.43 -11.62
C ALA A 68 -4.94 11.59 -11.05
N LEU A 69 -5.93 11.28 -10.20
CA LEU A 69 -6.73 12.28 -9.50
C LEU A 69 -5.85 13.16 -8.60
N TRP A 70 -4.99 12.55 -7.79
CA TRP A 70 -4.05 13.27 -6.93
C TRP A 70 -3.14 14.20 -7.72
N ARG A 71 -2.53 13.73 -8.82
CA ARG A 71 -1.69 14.56 -9.69
C ARG A 71 -2.47 15.74 -10.28
N ALA A 72 -3.69 15.50 -10.74
CA ALA A 72 -4.53 16.54 -11.31
C ALA A 72 -4.87 17.61 -10.26
N ARG A 73 -5.16 17.21 -9.01
CA ARG A 73 -5.39 18.15 -7.90
C ARG A 73 -4.12 18.93 -7.54
N LYS A 74 -2.97 18.27 -7.42
CA LYS A 74 -1.68 18.92 -7.13
C LYS A 74 -1.36 19.97 -8.19
N LYS A 75 -1.57 19.65 -9.48
CA LYS A 75 -1.35 20.58 -10.60
C LYS A 75 -2.27 21.81 -10.60
N LEU A 76 -3.50 21.68 -10.10
CA LEU A 76 -4.46 22.78 -10.04
C LEU A 76 -4.35 23.61 -8.75
N THR A 77 -3.51 23.18 -7.81
CA THR A 77 -3.30 23.91 -6.56
C THR A 77 -2.66 25.26 -6.85
N GLY A 78 -3.24 26.35 -6.34
CA GLY A 78 -2.77 27.72 -6.56
C GLY A 78 -3.15 28.35 -7.91
N ALA A 79 -3.84 27.61 -8.80
CA ALA A 79 -4.27 28.15 -10.09
C ALA A 79 -5.31 29.27 -9.91
N GLN A 80 -5.12 30.39 -10.62
CA GLN A 80 -5.98 31.57 -10.48
C GLN A 80 -7.09 31.66 -11.53
N ASP A 81 -6.91 30.96 -12.65
CA ASP A 81 -7.88 30.90 -13.74
C ASP A 81 -9.21 30.29 -13.29
N ARG A 82 -10.32 30.81 -13.84
CA ARG A 82 -11.68 30.41 -13.48
C ARG A 82 -11.97 28.96 -13.86
N VAL A 83 -11.50 28.50 -15.03
CA VAL A 83 -11.70 27.13 -15.49
C VAL A 83 -10.92 26.17 -14.60
N ALA A 84 -9.68 26.50 -14.26
CA ALA A 84 -8.86 25.73 -13.34
C ALA A 84 -9.50 25.58 -11.94
N LYS A 85 -10.04 26.67 -11.38
CA LYS A 85 -10.79 26.64 -10.11
C LYS A 85 -12.02 25.75 -10.19
N GLN A 86 -12.78 25.82 -11.29
CA GLN A 86 -13.95 24.98 -11.48
C GLN A 86 -13.59 23.50 -11.60
N ALA A 87 -12.55 23.17 -12.37
CA ALA A 87 -12.03 21.81 -12.46
C ALA A 87 -11.56 21.28 -11.10
N GLY A 88 -10.84 22.10 -10.33
CA GLY A 88 -10.41 21.76 -8.97
C GLY A 88 -11.56 21.39 -8.03
N ARG A 89 -12.72 22.05 -8.17
CA ARG A 89 -13.94 21.69 -7.40
C ARG A 89 -14.46 20.31 -7.78
N TYR A 90 -14.55 19.99 -9.07
CA TYR A 90 -15.01 18.65 -9.51
C TYR A 90 -14.06 17.53 -9.10
N LEU A 91 -12.75 17.78 -9.13
CA LEU A 91 -11.77 16.80 -8.64
C LEU A 91 -11.85 16.61 -7.12
N SER A 92 -12.14 17.67 -6.37
CA SER A 92 -12.34 17.57 -4.92
C SER A 92 -13.61 16.77 -4.59
N ALA A 93 -14.72 17.01 -5.29
CA ALA A 93 -15.92 16.20 -5.14
C ALA A 93 -15.68 14.72 -5.53
N SER A 94 -14.84 14.48 -6.53
CA SER A 94 -14.43 13.12 -6.92
C SER A 94 -13.59 12.44 -5.84
N GLN A 95 -12.71 13.18 -5.16
CA GLN A 95 -11.95 12.68 -4.00
C GLN A 95 -12.90 12.31 -2.85
N GLU A 96 -13.83 13.20 -2.50
CA GLU A 96 -14.80 12.95 -1.43
C GLU A 96 -15.65 11.70 -1.70
N ALA A 97 -16.07 11.49 -2.95
CA ALA A 97 -16.81 10.29 -3.36
C ALA A 97 -15.96 9.02 -3.25
N LEU A 98 -14.67 9.09 -3.60
CA LEU A 98 -13.73 7.97 -3.46
C LEU A 98 -13.43 7.65 -1.98
N ASP A 99 -13.24 8.68 -1.15
CA ASP A 99 -13.02 8.52 0.29
C ASP A 99 -14.24 7.84 0.94
N ALA A 100 -15.46 8.26 0.59
CA ALA A 100 -16.70 7.63 1.04
C ALA A 100 -16.85 6.18 0.55
N ALA A 101 -16.29 5.84 -0.61
CA ALA A 101 -16.21 4.48 -1.13
C ALA A 101 -15.05 3.67 -0.51
N GLY A 102 -14.28 4.24 0.42
CA GLY A 102 -13.18 3.59 1.12
C GLY A 102 -11.84 3.63 0.38
N VAL A 103 -11.70 4.44 -0.67
CA VAL A 103 -10.44 4.69 -1.37
C VAL A 103 -9.78 5.94 -0.79
N LEU A 104 -8.72 5.75 0.00
CA LEU A 104 -7.98 6.85 0.61
C LEU A 104 -6.66 7.08 -0.12
N ILE A 105 -6.40 8.35 -0.44
CA ILE A 105 -5.14 8.79 -1.04
C ILE A 105 -4.36 9.59 0.00
N GLN A 106 -3.17 9.11 0.33
CA GLN A 106 -2.31 9.74 1.31
C GLN A 106 -1.08 10.36 0.64
N ASP A 107 -1.02 11.69 0.72
CA ASP A 107 0.17 12.50 0.44
C ASP A 107 1.06 12.53 1.69
N HIS A 108 2.37 12.58 1.49
CA HIS A 108 3.37 12.56 2.57
C HIS A 108 4.24 13.83 2.58
N ASP A 109 3.94 14.83 1.75
CA ASP A 109 4.67 16.10 1.73
C ASP A 109 4.80 16.69 3.15
N GLY A 110 6.03 16.95 3.59
CA GLY A 110 6.32 17.55 4.90
C GLY A 110 6.22 16.61 6.11
N THR A 111 5.92 15.33 5.93
CA THR A 111 5.93 14.37 7.06
C THR A 111 7.35 13.96 7.41
N ASP A 112 7.64 13.76 8.70
CA ASP A 112 8.94 13.23 9.14
C ASP A 112 9.22 11.88 8.46
N PHE A 113 10.44 11.69 7.98
CA PHE A 113 10.84 10.44 7.36
C PHE A 113 11.56 9.56 8.39
N ASP A 114 11.14 8.31 8.48
CA ASP A 114 11.83 7.25 9.20
C ASP A 114 11.92 6.04 8.28
N SER A 115 13.09 5.40 8.21
CA SER A 115 13.33 4.15 7.50
C SER A 115 12.36 3.00 7.84
N GLY A 116 11.68 3.07 9.00
CA GLY A 116 10.62 2.15 9.42
C GLY A 116 9.23 2.47 8.85
N LEU A 117 9.04 3.65 8.24
CA LEU A 117 7.79 3.97 7.56
C LEU A 117 7.62 3.10 6.33
N ALA A 118 6.37 2.76 6.05
CA ALA A 118 6.01 1.98 4.87
C ALA A 118 5.94 2.91 3.64
N LEU A 119 7.09 3.49 3.28
CA LEU A 119 7.34 4.37 2.13
C LEU A 119 8.61 3.92 1.39
N GLU A 120 8.67 4.17 0.10
CA GLU A 120 9.85 3.95 -0.73
C GLU A 120 10.54 5.29 -1.00
N ALA A 121 11.72 5.51 -0.42
CA ALA A 121 12.55 6.67 -0.74
C ALA A 121 13.23 6.46 -2.09
N VAL A 122 12.84 7.26 -3.09
CA VAL A 122 13.40 7.18 -4.44
C VAL A 122 14.65 8.06 -4.60
N LEU A 123 14.79 9.08 -3.76
CA LEU A 123 15.93 9.99 -3.75
C LEU A 123 16.08 10.60 -2.36
N PHE A 124 17.33 10.74 -1.90
CA PHE A 124 17.70 11.58 -0.77
C PHE A 124 18.40 12.82 -1.32
N GLN A 125 18.00 14.01 -0.86
CA GLN A 125 18.55 15.28 -1.32
C GLN A 125 18.96 16.14 -0.13
N ASP A 126 20.07 16.86 -0.26
CA ASP A 126 20.52 17.80 0.76
C ASP A 126 19.60 19.02 0.80
N GLU A 127 19.05 19.33 1.99
CA GLU A 127 18.17 20.48 2.20
C GLU A 127 18.68 21.33 3.38
N PRO A 128 19.44 22.40 3.08
CA PRO A 128 19.97 23.29 4.10
C PRO A 128 18.83 23.91 4.94
N GLY A 129 18.90 23.73 6.26
CA GLY A 129 17.89 24.25 7.19
C GLY A 129 16.98 23.19 7.82
N LEU A 130 17.03 21.95 7.33
CA LEU A 130 16.43 20.83 8.05
C LEU A 130 17.27 20.44 9.28
N THR A 131 16.59 19.98 10.32
CA THR A 131 17.20 19.42 11.55
C THR A 131 17.12 17.89 11.60
N SER A 132 16.28 17.30 10.74
CA SER A 132 16.01 15.87 10.65
C SER A 132 15.51 15.53 9.25
N GLU A 133 15.59 14.25 8.87
CA GLU A 133 15.07 13.76 7.60
C GLU A 133 13.55 13.96 7.53
N ARG A 134 13.08 14.50 6.40
CA ARG A 134 11.66 14.77 6.15
C ARG A 134 11.34 14.47 4.70
N VAL A 135 10.11 14.05 4.43
CA VAL A 135 9.62 13.92 3.05
C VAL A 135 9.54 15.32 2.43
N ALA A 136 10.45 15.62 1.52
CA ALA A 136 10.48 16.87 0.78
C ALA A 136 9.39 16.89 -0.30
N GLU A 137 9.21 15.78 -1.00
CA GLU A 137 8.19 15.64 -2.03
C GLU A 137 7.70 14.19 -2.15
N THR A 138 6.39 14.03 -2.25
CA THR A 138 5.71 12.81 -2.64
C THR A 138 5.69 12.73 -4.16
N VAL A 139 6.35 11.71 -4.70
CA VAL A 139 6.40 11.39 -6.13
C VAL A 139 5.20 10.55 -6.55
N ARG A 140 4.79 9.63 -5.66
CA ARG A 140 3.60 8.80 -5.80
C ARG A 140 2.91 8.65 -4.43
N PRO A 141 1.59 8.87 -4.33
CA PRO A 141 0.91 8.77 -3.05
C PRO A 141 0.77 7.30 -2.62
N SER A 142 0.60 7.09 -1.31
CA SER A 142 0.09 5.81 -0.82
C SER A 142 -1.41 5.75 -1.10
N VAL A 143 -1.90 4.60 -1.55
CA VAL A 143 -3.34 4.40 -1.80
C VAL A 143 -3.83 3.22 -0.97
N TYR A 144 -4.95 3.42 -0.28
CA TYR A 144 -5.61 2.42 0.53
C TYR A 144 -7.02 2.16 0.02
N LEU A 145 -7.45 0.91 0.00
CA LEU A 145 -8.81 0.49 -0.31
C LEU A 145 -9.35 -0.28 0.89
N ALA A 146 -10.44 0.22 1.47
CA ALA A 146 -11.06 -0.33 2.68
C ALA A 146 -10.04 -0.54 3.81
N GLY A 147 -9.15 0.45 4.02
CA GLY A 147 -8.11 0.42 5.05
C GLY A 147 -6.88 -0.43 4.73
N ARG A 148 -6.89 -1.23 3.64
CA ARG A 148 -5.71 -1.98 3.19
C ARG A 148 -4.94 -1.20 2.14
N ARG A 149 -3.62 -1.10 2.31
CA ARG A 149 -2.76 -0.46 1.31
C ARG A 149 -2.71 -1.29 0.02
N ILE A 150 -3.08 -0.67 -1.09
CA ILE A 150 -3.01 -1.23 -2.44
C ILE A 150 -1.87 -0.61 -3.27
N GLN A 151 -1.34 0.53 -2.84
CA GLN A 151 -0.16 1.15 -3.46
C GLN A 151 0.79 1.72 -2.40
N MET A 152 2.07 1.39 -2.52
CA MET A 152 3.18 1.97 -1.75
C MET A 152 3.48 3.39 -2.24
N GLY A 153 3.56 4.35 -1.31
CA GLY A 153 3.99 5.71 -1.59
C GLY A 153 5.48 5.79 -1.91
N GLN A 154 5.83 6.67 -2.84
CA GLN A 154 7.22 6.96 -3.24
C GLN A 154 7.53 8.42 -2.95
N VAL A 155 8.67 8.67 -2.33
CA VAL A 155 9.02 9.98 -1.78
C VAL A 155 10.47 10.36 -2.07
N ILE A 156 10.71 11.67 -2.18
CA ILE A 156 12.02 12.30 -2.09
C ILE A 156 12.19 12.78 -0.65
N VAL A 157 13.32 12.43 -0.05
CA VAL A 157 13.63 12.76 1.35
C VAL A 157 14.65 13.90 1.37
N GLY A 158 14.31 14.98 2.08
CA GLY A 158 15.25 16.05 2.41
C GLY A 158 16.09 15.64 3.61
N CYS A 159 17.41 15.74 3.47
CA CYS A 159 18.40 15.44 4.49
C CYS A 159 19.03 16.72 5.03
N PRO A 160 19.28 16.82 6.35
CA PRO A 160 20.07 17.91 6.89
C PRO A 160 21.51 17.83 6.36
N VAL A 161 22.07 18.95 5.92
CA VAL A 161 23.48 19.03 5.56
C VAL A 161 24.31 18.90 6.84
N ALA A 162 25.18 17.90 6.90
CA ALA A 162 26.10 17.76 8.02
C ALA A 162 26.96 19.04 8.14
N PRO A 163 27.15 19.61 9.35
CA PRO A 163 28.04 20.74 9.55
C PRO A 163 29.49 20.29 9.27
N GLY A 164 29.91 20.35 8.00
CA GLY A 164 31.22 19.86 7.57
C GLY A 164 31.46 19.76 6.05
N THR A 165 30.42 19.76 5.20
CA THR A 165 30.58 19.56 3.73
C THR A 165 30.58 20.86 2.92
N THR A 166 30.95 21.99 3.50
CA THR A 166 31.16 23.25 2.76
C THR A 166 32.50 23.85 3.10
N ALA A 167 33.60 23.30 2.57
CA ALA A 167 34.88 24.00 2.37
C ALA A 167 35.95 23.09 1.73
N LYS A 168 35.78 22.65 0.48
CA LYS A 168 36.92 22.24 -0.36
C LYS A 168 36.54 22.08 -1.84
N GLU A 169 36.34 23.19 -2.55
CA GLU A 169 36.47 23.27 -4.04
C GLU A 169 36.24 24.69 -4.57
N ALA A 170 36.85 25.70 -3.96
CA ALA A 170 36.83 27.07 -4.50
C ALA A 170 38.21 27.76 -4.50
N ASP A 171 39.31 27.01 -4.28
CA ASP A 171 40.66 27.58 -4.16
C ASP A 171 41.70 26.79 -4.98
N ALA A 172 41.33 26.43 -6.22
CA ALA A 172 42.25 25.80 -7.16
C ALA A 172 42.03 26.30 -8.59
N GLU A 173 41.94 27.62 -8.80
CA GLU A 173 42.18 28.21 -10.12
C GLU A 173 42.42 29.73 -9.99
N HIS A 174 43.54 30.14 -9.38
CA HIS A 174 44.23 31.41 -9.64
C HIS A 174 45.65 31.34 -9.04
N HIS A 175 46.56 30.71 -9.78
CA HIS A 175 47.99 31.01 -9.71
C HIS A 175 48.63 30.82 -11.09
#